data_AF-A0A397TN10-F1
#
_entry.id   AF-A0A397TN10-F1
#
_cell.length_a   1.000
_cell.length_b   1.000
_cell.length_c   1.000
_cell.angle_alpha   90.00
_cell.angle_beta   90.00
_cell.angle_gamma   90.00
#
_symmetry.space_group_name_H-M   'P 1'
#
loop_
_entity.id
_entity.type
_entity.pdbx_description
1 polymer ?
#
loop_
_entity_poly.entity_id
_entity_poly.type
_entity_poly.pdbx_seq_one_letter_code
_entity_poly.pdbx_strand_id
1 'polypeptide(L)' 'MSQELNSDCLQVIFSNLKEIPTIYSCSLVNKHWNENAIPYLWENPFKYLNWVTVDSTVSKNLSSI' A
#
# COMPACT_ATOMS: atom_id res chain seq x y z
N MET A 1 -8.97 -22.38 -17.81
CA MET A 1 -7.92 -21.34 -17.84
C MET A 1 -8.53 -20.08 -17.29
N SER A 2 -8.13 -19.65 -16.10
CA SER A 2 -8.59 -18.39 -15.50
C SER A 2 -8.16 -17.23 -16.38
N GLN A 3 -9.08 -16.31 -16.68
CA GLN A 3 -8.74 -15.07 -17.36
C GLN A 3 -7.94 -14.20 -16.39
N GLU A 4 -6.63 -14.18 -16.56
CA GLU A 4 -5.76 -13.27 -15.83
C GLU A 4 -5.80 -11.90 -16.50
N LEU A 5 -5.98 -10.85 -15.70
CA LEU A 5 -5.95 -9.48 -16.19
C LEU A 5 -4.54 -9.17 -16.69
N ASN A 6 -4.42 -8.46 -17.81
CA ASN A 6 -3.11 -8.07 -18.33
C ASN A 6 -2.37 -7.14 -17.34
N SER A 7 -1.05 -7.29 -17.22
CA SER A 7 -0.16 -6.41 -16.45
C SER A 7 -0.38 -4.93 -16.74
N ASP A 8 -0.61 -4.54 -17.99
CA ASP A 8 -0.84 -3.15 -18.39
C ASP A 8 -2.09 -2.58 -17.69
N CYS A 9 -3.15 -3.39 -17.59
CA CYS A 9 -4.36 -3.01 -16.87
C CYS A 9 -4.11 -2.91 -15.36
N LEU A 10 -3.31 -3.83 -14.79
CA LEU A 10 -2.95 -3.78 -13.38
C LEU A 10 -2.14 -2.52 -13.04
N GLN A 11 -1.22 -2.11 -13.91
CA GLN A 11 -0.47 -0.87 -13.74
C GLN A 11 -1.37 0.37 -13.73
N VAL A 12 -2.40 0.41 -14.59
CA VAL A 12 -3.41 1.47 -14.57
C VAL A 12 -4.19 1.45 -13.25
N ILE A 13 -4.58 0.28 -12.74
CA ILE A 13 -5.26 0.18 -11.44
C ILE A 13 -4.35 0.71 -10.32
N PHE A 14 -3.11 0.24 -10.24
CA PHE A 14 -2.18 0.64 -9.17
C PHE A 14 -1.79 2.11 -9.23
N SER A 15 -1.67 2.71 -10.42
CA SER A 15 -1.40 4.14 -10.55
C SER A 15 -2.58 5.03 -10.06
N ASN A 16 -3.80 4.49 -10.03
CA ASN A 16 -4.98 5.19 -9.48
C ASN A 16 -5.17 4.95 -7.98
N LEU A 17 -4.55 3.93 -7.40
CA LEU A 17 -4.64 3.62 -5.97
C LEU A 17 -3.62 4.46 -5.18
N LYS A 18 -4.13 5.39 -4.35
CA LYS A 18 -3.27 6.28 -3.53
C LYS A 18 -2.87 5.68 -2.17
N GLU A 19 -3.55 4.61 -1.77
CA GLU A 19 -3.46 4.00 -0.45
C GLU A 19 -2.61 2.73 -0.47
N ILE A 20 -1.51 2.73 0.29
CA ILE A 20 -0.62 1.57 0.41
C ILE A 20 -1.31 0.36 1.04
N PRO A 21 -2.20 0.47 2.06
CA PRO A 21 -2.93 -0.68 2.58
C PRO A 21 -3.77 -1.40 1.51
N THR A 22 -4.33 -0.63 0.57
CA THR A 22 -5.13 -1.16 -0.53
C THR A 22 -4.24 -1.90 -1.54
N ILE A 23 -3.11 -1.30 -1.93
CA ILE A 23 -2.13 -1.97 -2.81
C ILE A 23 -1.55 -3.22 -2.14
N TYR A 24 -1.32 -3.19 -0.82
CA TYR A 24 -0.86 -4.34 -0.05
C TYR A 24 -1.86 -5.48 -0.12
N SER A 25 -3.14 -5.19 0.08
CA SER A 25 -4.22 -6.18 -0.05
C SER A 25 -4.28 -6.78 -1.46
N CYS A 26 -4.12 -5.95 -2.51
CA CYS A 26 -4.03 -6.42 -3.89
C CYS A 26 -2.83 -7.35 -4.14
N SER A 27 -1.69 -7.11 -3.49
CA SER A 27 -0.50 -7.96 -3.63
C SER A 27 -0.68 -9.39 -3.10
N LEU A 28 -1.72 -9.63 -2.30
CA LEU A 28 -2.03 -10.93 -1.70
C LEU A 28 -2.98 -11.79 -2.55
N VAL A 29 -3.50 -11.24 -3.66
CA VAL A 29 -4.51 -11.93 -4.50
C VAL A 29 -3.91 -13.17 -5.18
N ASN A 30 -2.78 -13.02 -5.87
CA ASN A 30 -2.03 -14.11 -6.51
C ASN A 30 -0.63 -13.62 -6.90
N LYS A 31 0.19 -14.52 -7.46
CA LYS A 31 1.57 -14.20 -7.91
C LYS A 31 1.62 -13.07 -8.93
N HIS A 32 0.71 -13.07 -9.91
CA HIS A 32 0.68 -12.06 -10.96
C HIS A 32 0.37 -10.65 -10.43
N TRP A 33 -0.59 -10.55 -9.51
CA TRP A 33 -0.91 -9.29 -8.82
C TRP A 33 0.21 -8.86 -7.88
N ASN A 34 0.86 -9.81 -7.19
CA ASN A 34 2.00 -9.53 -6.34
C ASN A 34 3.14 -8.87 -7.12
N GLU A 35 3.58 -9.48 -8.22
CA GLU A 35 4.67 -8.97 -9.06
C GLU A 35 4.39 -7.55 -9.59
N ASN A 36 3.14 -7.24 -9.94
CA ASN A 36 2.76 -5.91 -10.40
C ASN A 36 2.57 -4.90 -9.26
N ALA A 37 2.16 -5.31 -8.06
CA ALA A 37 1.89 -4.42 -6.93
C ALA A 37 3.18 -3.98 -6.19
N ILE A 38 4.21 -4.82 -6.16
CA ILE A 38 5.46 -4.58 -5.41
C ILE A 38 6.13 -3.24 -5.79
N PRO A 39 6.31 -2.88 -7.08
CA PRO A 39 6.89 -1.59 -7.45
C PRO A 39 6.15 -0.39 -6.84
N TYR A 40 4.82 -0.44 -6.78
CA TYR A 40 3.99 0.64 -6.22
C TYR A 40 4.04 0.69 -4.69
N LEU A 41 4.15 -0.46 -4.03
CA LEU A 41 4.36 -0.51 -2.57
C LEU A 41 5.70 0.11 -2.17
N TRP A 42 6.74 -0.13 -2.97
CA TRP A 42 8.11 0.29 -2.70
C TRP A 42 8.49 1.64 -3.31
N GLU A 43 7.56 2.32 -4.00
CA GLU A 43 7.79 3.68 -4.51
C GLU A 43 8.15 4.65 -3.37
N ASN A 44 7.55 4.47 -2.19
CA ASN A 44 7.91 5.21 -0.99
C ASN A 44 7.79 4.34 0.28
N PRO A 45 8.85 3.57 0.62
CA PRO A 45 8.80 2.54 1.66
C PRO A 45 8.58 3.10 3.08
N PHE A 46 8.87 4.39 3.29
CA PHE A 46 8.78 5.02 4.61
C PHE A 46 7.58 5.95 4.77
N LYS A 47 6.69 6.03 3.78
CA LYS A 47 5.49 6.90 3.81
C LYS A 47 4.63 6.70 5.07
N TYR A 48 4.60 5.50 5.62
CA TYR A 48 3.79 5.16 6.80
C TYR A 48 4.54 5.24 8.13
N LEU A 49 5.88 5.34 8.12
CA LEU A 49 6.65 5.55 9.36
C LEU A 49 6.31 6.90 10.02
N ASN A 50 5.95 7.91 9.22
CA ASN A 50 5.55 9.23 9.73
C ASN A 50 4.15 9.25 10.37
N TRP A 51 3.30 8.26 10.13
CA TRP A 51 1.98 8.19 10.79
C TRP A 51 2.12 7.72 12.25
N VAL A 52 3.04 6.78 12.50
CA VAL A 52 3.33 6.24 13.83
C VAL A 52 3.88 7.32 14.77
N THR A 53 4.69 8.25 14.25
CA THR A 53 5.26 9.33 15.05
C THR A 53 4.21 10.38 15.45
N VAL A 54 3.22 10.68 14.60
CA VAL A 54 2.12 11.60 14.95
C VAL A 54 1.21 10.98 16.01
N ASP A 55 0.80 9.72 15.84
CA ASP A 55 -0.09 9.05 16.79
C ASP A 55 0.57 8.88 18.18
N SER A 56 1.86 8.56 18.22
CA SER A 56 2.63 8.52 19.47
C SER A 56 2.84 9.91 20.11
N THR A 57 2.83 10.98 19.33
CA THR A 57 2.89 12.35 19.85
C THR A 57 1.53 12.77 20.41
N VAL A 58 0.43 12.41 19.74
CA VAL A 58 -0.93 12.63 20.24
C VAL A 58 -1.19 11.83 21.52
N SER A 59 -0.76 10.56 21.58
CA SER A 59 -0.93 9.73 22.77
C SER A 59 -0.12 10.24 23.98
N LYS A 60 1.11 10.72 23.75
CA LYS A 60 1.93 11.34 24.81
C LYS A 60 1.32 12.64 25.35
N ASN A 61 0.70 13.45 24.50
CA ASN A 61 0.05 14.69 24.93
C ASN A 61 -1.26 14.42 25.71
N LEU A 62 -1.98 13.34 25.39
CA LEU A 62 -3.18 12.93 26.16
C LEU A 62 -2.85 12.31 27.52
N SER A 63 -1.71 11.65 27.68
CA SER A 63 -1.27 11.11 28.97
C SER A 63 -0.73 12.15 29.97
N SER A 64 -0.62 13.42 29.55
CA SER A 64 -0.06 14.52 30.34
C SER A 64 -1.10 15.56 30.77
N ILE A 65 -2.39 15.29 30.55
CA ILE A 65 -3.56 16.03 31.07
C ILE A 65 -4.22 15.19 32.17
#